data_AF-A0A4S2G2W7-F1
#
_entry.id   AF-A0A4S2G2W7-F1
#
_cell.length_a   1.000
_cell.length_b   1.000
_cell.length_c   1.000
_cell.angle_alpha   90.00
_cell.angle_beta   90.00
_cell.angle_gamma   90.00
#
_symmetry.space_group_name_H-M   'P 1'
#
loop_
_entity.id
_entity.type
_entity.pdbx_description
1 polymer ?
#
loop_
_entity_poly.entity_id
_entity_poly.type
_entity_poly.pdbx_seq_one_letter_code
_entity_poly.pdbx_strand_id
1 'polypeptide(L)'
;MKFSELAIWGMAVLSVSCIREEPLNAECDITSVTLPGDVLNRQPLIENDKITLIVKNDVSVMSLAPEFELTPGATIEPASGTVRNFLLPQTYKVTSEDGEWSKTYTVSVERNNSINLNYSFENVRQVSALGGACSYDVFYETSPSGAVSLEWASANQAFAMSFQASTPNTFPTYQGEDGVDGCCAVLVTRSTGKWGQNLGKPIASGNLFFGKFDMTDAINHPLEATHFGIPFTNVPTRFSGYYKYTPGPEYCAPDADGKLQPVEGMVDLFSLYAVLYETTETHEWLDGTNVLAPDNDLIISTAEIPDRHASEEWVEFSVPFTYRPGKSIDPEKLKAGKYNIAVVMGSSKDGDRFCGAVGSTLKVDEVSISCSSDSKN
;
A
#
# COMPACT_ATOMS: atom_id res chain seq x y z
N MET A 1 43.47 68.56 -59.11
CA MET A 1 44.63 68.75 -58.21
C MET A 1 44.07 68.98 -56.82
N LYS A 2 44.31 68.19 -55.77
CA LYS A 2 45.38 67.25 -55.44
C LYS A 2 44.81 66.11 -54.55
N PHE A 3 45.51 64.99 -54.59
CA PHE A 3 45.38 63.79 -53.76
C PHE A 3 45.74 64.01 -52.28
N SER A 4 45.50 62.94 -51.49
CA SER A 4 46.14 62.54 -50.22
C SER A 4 45.32 62.92 -48.95
N GLU A 5 45.08 62.07 -47.93
CA GLU A 5 45.74 60.83 -47.48
C GLU A 5 44.75 59.86 -46.76
N LEU A 6 45.17 58.60 -46.72
CA LEU A 6 44.65 57.49 -45.91
C LEU A 6 44.72 57.80 -44.40
N ALA A 7 43.70 57.38 -43.64
CA ALA A 7 43.87 56.98 -42.24
C ALA A 7 42.98 55.77 -41.94
N ILE A 8 43.60 54.61 -41.83
CA ILE A 8 43.00 53.36 -41.36
C ILE A 8 42.89 53.46 -39.84
N TRP A 9 41.67 53.41 -39.29
CA TRP A 9 41.44 53.20 -37.86
C TRP A 9 40.62 51.93 -37.67
N GLY A 10 41.28 50.89 -37.15
CA GLY A 10 40.63 49.67 -36.71
C GLY A 10 39.79 49.97 -35.47
N MET A 11 38.49 49.70 -35.58
CA MET A 11 37.55 49.82 -34.47
C MET A 11 37.42 48.44 -33.81
N ALA A 12 38.02 48.30 -32.62
CA ALA A 12 37.87 47.12 -31.79
C ALA A 12 36.44 47.08 -31.23
N VAL A 13 35.66 46.07 -31.61
CA VAL A 13 34.34 45.80 -31.06
C VAL A 13 34.52 45.11 -29.71
N LEU A 14 34.32 45.87 -28.63
CA LEU A 14 34.17 45.31 -27.29
C LEU A 14 32.72 44.83 -27.13
N SER A 15 32.52 43.52 -27.21
CA SER A 15 31.27 42.88 -26.82
C SER A 15 31.12 42.94 -25.31
N VAL A 16 30.31 43.88 -24.81
CA VAL A 16 29.87 43.89 -23.42
C VAL A 16 28.79 42.82 -23.29
N SER A 17 29.16 41.68 -22.72
CA SER A 17 28.20 40.70 -22.22
C SER A 17 27.47 41.34 -21.03
N CYS A 18 26.21 41.73 -21.23
CA CYS A 18 25.33 42.05 -20.12
C CYS A 18 25.01 40.74 -19.38
N ILE A 19 25.70 40.48 -18.27
CA ILE A 19 25.24 39.50 -17.29
C ILE A 19 24.03 40.14 -16.61
N ARG A 20 22.83 39.73 -17.00
CA ARG A 20 21.59 40.07 -16.29
C ARG A 20 21.55 39.17 -15.06
N GLU A 21 21.52 39.76 -13.86
CA GLU A 21 21.27 39.01 -12.63
C GLU A 21 19.94 38.25 -12.76
N GLU A 22 19.96 36.95 -12.47
CA GLU A 22 18.76 36.14 -12.47
C GLU A 22 17.78 36.70 -11.43
N PRO A 23 16.47 36.78 -11.74
CA PRO A 23 15.49 37.23 -10.76
C PRO A 23 15.49 36.30 -9.55
N LEU A 24 15.40 36.88 -8.35
CA LEU A 24 15.27 36.13 -7.10
C LEU A 24 14.06 35.20 -7.16
N ASN A 25 14.18 34.04 -6.52
CA ASN A 25 13.18 32.99 -6.55
C ASN A 25 11.92 33.37 -5.74
N ALA A 26 10.75 33.20 -6.34
CA ALA A 26 9.45 33.45 -5.71
C ALA A 26 8.88 32.23 -4.95
N GLU A 27 9.47 31.04 -5.13
CA GLU A 27 8.98 29.81 -4.49
C GLU A 27 9.30 29.78 -2.99
N CYS A 28 8.35 29.28 -2.19
CA CYS A 28 8.44 29.21 -0.73
C CYS A 28 7.99 27.83 -0.20
N ASP A 29 8.55 26.76 -0.77
CA ASP A 29 8.19 25.39 -0.43
C ASP A 29 9.19 24.75 0.54
N ILE A 30 8.66 23.84 1.36
CA ILE A 30 9.45 22.83 2.07
C ILE A 30 9.57 21.60 1.15
N THR A 31 10.78 21.25 0.75
CA THR A 31 11.05 20.16 -0.19
C THR A 31 11.42 18.86 0.51
N SER A 32 11.99 18.93 1.71
CA SER A 32 12.23 17.76 2.56
C SER A 32 12.21 18.12 4.04
N VAL A 33 11.94 17.11 4.88
CA VAL A 33 12.00 17.22 6.34
C VAL A 33 12.70 16.00 6.90
N THR A 34 13.56 16.19 7.90
CA THR A 34 14.20 15.13 8.67
C THR A 34 14.11 15.42 10.16
N LEU A 35 14.36 14.40 10.98
CA LEU A 35 14.55 14.55 12.42
C LEU A 35 15.92 13.98 12.80
N PRO A 36 16.66 14.64 13.72
CA PRO A 36 17.91 14.09 14.24
C PRO A 36 17.70 12.72 14.91
N GLY A 37 18.53 11.75 14.51
CA GLY A 37 18.50 10.38 15.01
C GLY A 37 17.45 9.49 14.33
N ASP A 38 17.47 8.20 14.69
CA ASP A 38 16.55 7.20 14.14
C ASP A 38 15.21 7.21 14.91
N VAL A 39 14.48 8.31 14.80
CA VAL A 39 13.23 8.58 15.54
C VAL A 39 11.98 8.49 14.67
N LEU A 40 12.13 8.63 13.36
CA LEU A 40 11.03 8.47 12.40
C LEU A 40 10.75 6.98 12.20
N ASN A 41 9.47 6.63 12.12
CA ASN A 41 9.03 5.29 11.76
C ASN A 41 9.01 5.11 10.22
N ARG A 42 8.65 6.18 9.49
CA ARG A 42 8.66 6.25 8.01
C ARG A 42 8.97 7.66 7.53
N GLN A 43 9.16 7.83 6.22
CA GLN A 43 9.40 9.16 5.63
C GLN A 43 8.25 10.14 5.96
N PRO A 44 8.56 11.42 6.24
CA PRO A 44 7.54 12.44 6.48
C PRO A 44 6.59 12.62 5.30
N LEU A 45 5.32 12.85 5.59
CA LEU A 45 4.33 13.19 4.57
C LEU A 45 4.30 14.70 4.41
N ILE A 46 4.63 15.20 3.22
CA ILE A 46 4.65 16.63 2.89
C ILE A 46 3.51 16.91 1.90
N GLU A 47 2.57 17.74 2.31
CA GLU A 47 1.46 18.26 1.51
C GLU A 47 1.70 19.76 1.24
N ASN A 48 0.78 20.44 0.54
CA ASN A 48 0.98 21.84 0.15
C ASN A 48 1.18 22.78 1.35
N ASP A 49 0.44 22.58 2.45
CA ASP A 49 0.46 23.44 3.64
C ASP A 49 0.50 22.62 4.96
N LYS A 50 0.75 21.32 4.88
CA LYS A 50 0.78 20.40 6.02
C LYS A 50 1.94 19.43 5.92
N ILE A 51 2.57 19.13 7.06
CA ILE A 51 3.61 18.12 7.19
C ILE A 51 3.25 17.19 8.34
N THR A 52 3.29 15.89 8.11
CA THR A 52 3.06 14.87 9.15
C THR A 52 4.33 14.08 9.40
N LEU A 53 4.87 14.22 10.61
CA LEU A 53 6.02 13.46 11.12
C LEU A 53 5.50 12.23 11.87
N ILE A 54 5.89 11.04 11.44
CA ILE A 54 5.42 9.79 12.06
C ILE A 54 6.58 9.19 12.82
N VAL A 55 6.55 9.33 14.15
CA VAL A 55 7.65 8.94 15.04
C VAL A 55 7.41 7.57 15.65
N LYS A 56 8.50 6.92 16.07
CA LYS A 56 8.44 5.69 16.88
C LYS A 56 7.73 5.95 18.21
N ASN A 57 7.09 4.92 18.76
CA ASN A 57 6.18 5.08 19.91
C ASN A 57 6.88 5.56 21.19
N ASP A 58 8.17 5.25 21.34
CA ASP A 58 9.05 5.61 22.46
C ASP A 58 9.64 7.02 22.34
N VAL A 59 9.46 7.70 21.20
CA VAL A 59 10.00 9.04 20.98
C VAL A 59 9.18 10.08 21.76
N SER A 60 9.90 10.91 22.51
CA SER A 60 9.32 12.09 23.15
C SER A 60 8.99 13.16 22.12
N VAL A 61 7.70 13.48 21.97
CA VAL A 61 7.23 14.56 21.09
C VAL A 61 7.30 15.94 21.73
N MET A 62 7.71 16.03 23.00
CA MET A 62 7.78 17.30 23.72
C MET A 62 8.98 18.17 23.30
N SER A 63 9.95 17.58 22.61
CA SER A 63 11.22 18.23 22.24
C SER A 63 11.79 17.63 20.95
N LEU A 64 11.19 17.96 19.81
CA LEU A 64 11.70 17.57 18.50
C LEU A 64 12.24 18.78 17.76
N ALA A 65 13.29 18.58 16.95
CA ALA A 65 13.93 19.62 16.15
C ALA A 65 13.92 19.21 14.67
N PRO A 66 12.80 19.41 13.94
CA PRO A 66 12.75 19.08 12.52
C PRO A 66 13.73 19.96 11.73
N GLU A 67 14.48 19.33 10.85
CA GLU A 67 15.34 20.00 9.88
C GLU A 67 14.63 20.01 8.52
N PHE A 68 14.56 21.17 7.91
CA PHE A 68 13.84 21.42 6.66
C PHE A 68 14.83 21.79 5.54
N GLU A 69 14.65 21.18 4.37
CA GLU A 69 15.19 21.70 3.11
C GLU A 69 14.11 22.54 2.42
N LEU A 70 14.51 23.70 1.90
CA LEU A 70 13.61 24.69 1.29
C LEU A 70 13.95 24.86 -0.20
N THR A 71 13.06 25.54 -0.93
CA THR A 71 13.39 26.08 -2.24
C THR A 71 14.61 27.03 -2.17
N PRO A 72 15.48 27.06 -3.19
CA PRO A 72 16.69 27.88 -3.16
C PRO A 72 16.39 29.35 -2.85
N GLY A 73 17.12 29.91 -1.89
CA GLY A 73 16.99 31.30 -1.45
C GLY A 73 15.86 31.59 -0.44
N ALA A 74 14.94 30.66 -0.21
CA ALA A 74 13.86 30.83 0.75
C ALA A 74 14.36 30.74 2.21
N THR A 75 13.58 31.32 3.12
CA THR A 75 13.83 31.31 4.58
C THR A 75 12.64 30.76 5.34
N ILE A 76 12.84 30.20 6.53
CA ILE A 76 11.77 29.61 7.36
C ILE A 76 11.80 30.17 8.79
N GLU A 77 10.62 30.47 9.34
CA GLU A 77 10.42 30.91 10.72
C GLU A 77 9.35 30.07 11.43
N PRO A 78 9.63 29.47 12.61
CA PRO A 78 10.93 29.41 13.28
C PRO A 78 12.02 28.73 12.46
N ALA A 79 13.28 29.01 12.79
CA ALA A 79 14.43 28.48 12.05
C ALA A 79 14.43 26.94 12.03
N SER A 80 14.91 26.39 10.91
CA SER A 80 15.18 24.96 10.76
C SER A 80 16.00 24.41 11.93
N GLY A 81 15.62 23.26 12.49
CA GLY A 81 16.26 22.69 13.69
C GLY A 81 15.83 23.30 15.03
N THR A 82 14.85 24.21 15.06
CA THR A 82 14.33 24.75 16.33
C THR A 82 13.62 23.65 17.13
N VAL A 83 14.05 23.42 18.38
CA VAL A 83 13.40 22.47 19.30
C VAL A 83 12.01 22.98 19.69
N ARG A 84 10.97 22.18 19.43
CA ARG A 84 9.57 22.50 19.77
C ARG A 84 8.83 21.31 20.37
N ASN A 85 7.73 21.63 21.04
CA ASN A 85 6.80 20.67 21.60
C ASN A 85 5.67 20.38 20.61
N PHE A 86 5.59 19.14 20.14
CA PHE A 86 4.60 18.66 19.18
C PHE A 86 3.47 17.84 19.82
N LEU A 87 3.18 18.04 21.11
CA LEU A 87 1.91 17.57 21.69
C LEU A 87 0.69 18.14 20.97
N LEU A 88 0.85 19.31 20.35
CA LEU A 88 -0.10 19.94 19.43
C LEU A 88 0.65 20.34 18.14
N PRO A 89 -0.05 20.42 16.99
CA PRO A 89 0.55 20.88 15.75
C PRO A 89 1.24 22.25 15.88
N GLN A 90 2.36 22.42 15.19
CA GLN A 90 3.18 23.64 15.21
C GLN A 90 3.23 24.27 13.82
N THR A 91 3.17 25.59 13.74
CA THR A 91 3.23 26.31 12.46
C THR A 91 4.64 26.80 12.14
N TYR A 92 4.99 26.77 10.85
CA TYR A 92 6.22 27.32 10.27
C TYR A 92 5.87 28.16 9.04
N LYS A 93 6.48 29.33 8.90
CA LYS A 93 6.28 30.23 7.76
C LYS A 93 7.53 30.21 6.89
N VAL A 94 7.39 29.79 5.64
CA VAL A 94 8.43 29.91 4.62
C VAL A 94 8.20 31.21 3.86
N THR A 95 9.27 31.99 3.66
CA THR A 95 9.27 33.24 2.88
C THR A 95 10.22 33.07 1.69
N SER A 96 9.78 33.47 0.50
CA SER A 96 10.56 33.38 -0.74
C SER A 96 11.84 34.22 -0.69
N GLU A 97 12.76 33.98 -1.62
CA GLU A 97 14.01 34.73 -1.71
C GLU A 97 13.78 36.22 -2.00
N ASP A 98 12.77 36.53 -2.82
CA ASP A 98 12.36 37.91 -3.12
C ASP A 98 11.62 38.59 -1.96
N GLY A 99 11.20 37.84 -0.92
CA GLY A 99 10.47 38.36 0.25
C GLY A 99 9.00 38.70 0.01
N GLU A 100 8.51 38.58 -1.23
CA GLU A 100 7.14 38.98 -1.62
C GLU A 100 6.10 37.88 -1.33
N TRP A 101 6.54 36.62 -1.27
CA TRP A 101 5.68 35.47 -1.08
C TRP A 101 5.97 34.74 0.22
N SER A 102 4.92 34.20 0.83
CA SER A 102 5.08 33.33 1.98
C SER A 102 4.00 32.26 2.06
N LYS A 103 4.38 31.10 2.59
CA LYS A 103 3.52 29.95 2.80
C LYS A 103 3.64 29.48 4.24
N THR A 104 2.50 29.20 4.87
CA THR A 104 2.48 28.67 6.25
C THR A 104 2.20 27.18 6.21
N TYR A 105 3.10 26.40 6.79
CA TYR A 105 2.97 24.96 6.99
C TYR A 105 2.53 24.64 8.41
N THR A 106 1.61 23.69 8.55
CA THR A 106 1.26 23.07 9.83
C THR A 106 1.98 21.73 9.96
N VAL A 107 2.91 21.64 10.90
CA VAL A 107 3.69 20.42 11.18
C VAL A 107 3.08 19.70 12.38
N SER A 108 2.56 18.49 12.17
CA SER A 108 2.03 17.62 13.21
C SER A 108 2.92 16.40 13.42
N VAL A 109 2.96 15.89 14.65
CA VAL A 109 3.63 14.63 14.97
C VAL A 109 2.58 13.60 15.36
N GLU A 110 2.61 12.48 14.68
CA GLU A 110 1.79 11.32 14.97
C GLU A 110 2.69 10.19 15.46
N ARG A 111 2.16 9.39 16.39
CA ARG A 111 2.79 8.11 16.78
C ARG A 111 2.15 7.00 15.97
N ASN A 112 2.88 5.91 15.79
CA ASN A 112 2.36 4.70 15.16
C ASN A 112 1.37 3.97 16.09
N ASN A 113 0.29 4.65 16.47
CA ASN A 113 -0.78 4.15 17.32
C ASN A 113 -2.12 4.10 16.57
N SER A 114 -2.07 4.23 15.25
CA SER A 114 -3.23 4.19 14.35
C SER A 114 -2.98 3.16 13.25
N ILE A 115 -2.43 1.99 13.57
CA ILE A 115 -2.60 0.85 12.67
C ILE A 115 -4.11 0.62 12.62
N ASN A 116 -4.71 0.71 11.44
CA ASN A 116 -6.12 0.35 11.31
C ASN A 116 -6.25 -1.10 11.78
N LEU A 117 -7.19 -1.35 12.68
CA LEU A 117 -7.48 -2.70 13.16
C LEU A 117 -8.86 -3.16 12.73
N ASN A 118 -9.60 -2.30 12.04
CA ASN A 118 -10.94 -2.53 11.52
C ASN A 118 -10.95 -2.07 10.06
N TYR A 119 -11.59 -2.86 9.20
CA TYR A 119 -11.58 -2.72 7.76
C TYR A 119 -12.99 -3.01 7.24
N SER A 120 -13.73 -1.96 6.93
CA SER A 120 -15.14 -2.01 6.47
C SER A 120 -15.29 -1.89 4.95
N PHE A 121 -14.18 -1.71 4.21
CA PHE A 121 -14.18 -1.71 2.74
C PHE A 121 -15.05 -0.61 2.08
N GLU A 122 -15.30 0.49 2.79
CA GLU A 122 -16.11 1.63 2.31
C GLU A 122 -15.40 2.53 1.29
N ASN A 123 -14.07 2.54 1.31
CA ASN A 123 -13.29 3.50 0.54
C ASN A 123 -12.61 2.81 -0.66
N VAL A 124 -12.99 3.21 -1.87
CA VAL A 124 -12.30 2.84 -3.10
C VAL A 124 -11.98 4.06 -3.95
N ARG A 125 -10.88 3.99 -4.69
CA ARG A 125 -10.63 4.87 -5.83
C ARG A 125 -10.59 4.05 -7.10
N GLN A 126 -11.11 4.61 -8.18
CA GLN A 126 -11.04 3.99 -9.50
C GLN A 126 -9.73 4.37 -10.19
N VAL A 127 -8.97 3.37 -10.61
CA VAL A 127 -7.74 3.53 -11.38
C VAL A 127 -8.03 3.19 -12.84
N SER A 128 -7.70 4.11 -13.74
CA SER A 128 -7.80 3.88 -15.18
C SER A 128 -6.62 3.06 -15.68
N ALA A 129 -6.89 2.09 -16.57
CA ALA A 129 -5.88 1.25 -17.19
C ALA A 129 -6.05 1.21 -18.71
N LEU A 130 -5.01 0.70 -19.40
CA LEU A 130 -4.98 0.53 -20.85
C LEU A 130 -5.35 1.83 -21.62
N GLY A 131 -4.82 2.96 -21.16
CA GLY A 131 -5.06 4.27 -21.79
C GLY A 131 -6.51 4.75 -21.71
N GLY A 132 -7.28 4.33 -20.69
CA GLY A 132 -8.68 4.72 -20.53
C GLY A 132 -9.70 3.66 -20.95
N ALA A 133 -9.26 2.52 -21.47
CA ALA A 133 -10.17 1.48 -21.97
C ALA A 133 -10.91 0.74 -20.85
N CYS A 134 -10.34 0.70 -19.64
CA CYS A 134 -10.98 0.12 -18.47
C CYS A 134 -10.62 0.86 -17.18
N SER A 135 -11.40 0.63 -16.13
CA SER A 135 -11.06 1.04 -14.77
C SER A 135 -11.38 -0.06 -13.76
N TYR A 136 -10.59 -0.10 -12.69
CA TYR A 136 -10.76 -1.04 -11.58
C TYR A 136 -10.68 -0.32 -10.23
N ASP A 137 -11.24 -0.93 -9.21
CA ASP A 137 -11.20 -0.39 -7.85
C ASP A 137 -9.87 -0.73 -7.16
N VAL A 138 -9.40 0.23 -6.37
CA VAL A 138 -8.34 0.06 -5.38
C VAL A 138 -8.89 0.49 -4.03
N PHE A 139 -8.98 -0.46 -3.10
CA PHE A 139 -9.42 -0.22 -1.73
C PHE A 139 -8.33 0.48 -0.92
N TYR A 140 -8.74 1.38 -0.05
CA TYR A 140 -7.82 2.08 0.84
C TYR A 140 -8.47 2.36 2.18
N GLU A 141 -7.65 2.65 3.18
CA GLU A 141 -8.11 3.13 4.49
C GLU A 141 -7.61 4.54 4.73
N THR A 142 -8.34 5.30 5.54
CA THR A 142 -7.93 6.64 5.96
C THR A 142 -7.54 6.65 7.44
N SER A 143 -6.55 7.46 7.77
CA SER A 143 -6.26 7.81 9.16
C SER A 143 -7.35 8.75 9.69
N PRO A 144 -7.44 8.97 11.02
CA PRO A 144 -8.34 9.99 11.59
C PRO A 144 -8.14 11.40 11.01
N SER A 145 -6.97 11.69 10.42
CA SER A 145 -6.68 12.96 9.76
C SER A 145 -7.20 13.06 8.32
N GLY A 146 -7.81 11.99 7.79
CA GLY A 146 -8.31 11.89 6.43
C GLY A 146 -7.27 11.44 5.40
N ALA A 147 -5.97 11.41 5.75
CA ALA A 147 -4.92 10.92 4.86
C ALA A 147 -4.99 9.40 4.68
N VAL A 148 -4.69 8.89 3.47
CA VAL A 148 -4.61 7.45 3.20
C VAL A 148 -3.56 6.80 4.11
N SER A 149 -3.99 5.83 4.91
CA SER A 149 -3.15 5.13 5.90
C SER A 149 -2.74 3.73 5.43
N LEU A 150 -3.57 3.10 4.61
CA LEU A 150 -3.33 1.80 4.00
C LEU A 150 -3.93 1.76 2.61
N GLU A 151 -3.28 1.07 1.69
CA GLU A 151 -3.85 0.66 0.41
C GLU A 151 -3.82 -0.86 0.34
N TRP A 152 -4.93 -1.46 -0.06
CA TRP A 152 -5.03 -2.88 -0.29
C TRP A 152 -4.52 -3.21 -1.69
N ALA A 153 -3.71 -4.26 -1.79
CA ALA A 153 -3.23 -4.77 -3.07
C ALA A 153 -4.19 -5.84 -3.63
N SER A 154 -4.28 -5.91 -4.96
CA SER A 154 -4.98 -6.94 -5.71
C SER A 154 -4.31 -7.16 -7.06
N ALA A 155 -4.66 -8.26 -7.73
CA ALA A 155 -4.20 -8.56 -9.08
C ALA A 155 -4.97 -7.81 -10.19
N ASN A 156 -5.84 -6.84 -9.86
CA ASN A 156 -6.66 -6.13 -10.84
C ASN A 156 -5.83 -5.48 -11.96
N GLN A 157 -4.69 -4.88 -11.61
CA GLN A 157 -3.80 -4.26 -12.58
C GLN A 157 -3.25 -5.28 -13.59
N ALA A 158 -2.90 -6.48 -13.14
CA ALA A 158 -2.49 -7.56 -14.04
C ALA A 158 -3.66 -8.11 -14.85
N PHE A 159 -4.83 -8.26 -14.23
CA PHE A 159 -6.02 -8.75 -14.90
C PHE A 159 -6.48 -7.83 -16.04
N ALA A 160 -6.25 -6.51 -15.94
CA ALA A 160 -6.54 -5.57 -17.01
C ALA A 160 -5.90 -6.00 -18.34
N MET A 161 -4.70 -6.59 -18.32
CA MET A 161 -3.99 -7.06 -19.52
C MET A 161 -4.69 -8.23 -20.25
N SER A 162 -5.66 -8.88 -19.62
CA SER A 162 -6.46 -9.94 -20.23
C SER A 162 -7.53 -9.42 -21.20
N PHE A 163 -7.82 -8.11 -21.16
CA PHE A 163 -8.91 -7.46 -21.91
C PHE A 163 -10.30 -8.08 -21.65
N GLN A 164 -10.49 -8.76 -20.51
CA GLN A 164 -11.76 -9.40 -20.15
C GLN A 164 -12.68 -8.52 -19.29
N ALA A 165 -12.22 -7.33 -18.88
CA ALA A 165 -12.95 -6.41 -18.02
C ALA A 165 -12.88 -4.97 -18.53
N SER A 166 -13.92 -4.18 -18.22
CA SER A 166 -14.05 -2.78 -18.61
C SER A 166 -14.44 -1.87 -17.44
N THR A 167 -15.40 -2.28 -16.62
CA THR A 167 -15.86 -1.57 -15.42
C THR A 167 -15.43 -2.30 -14.15
N PRO A 168 -15.33 -1.63 -12.99
CA PRO A 168 -14.81 -2.26 -11.76
C PRO A 168 -15.47 -3.59 -11.40
N ASN A 169 -16.80 -3.67 -11.45
CA ASN A 169 -17.55 -4.91 -11.16
C ASN A 169 -17.32 -6.08 -12.14
N THR A 170 -16.59 -5.87 -13.24
CA THR A 170 -16.16 -6.94 -14.15
C THR A 170 -14.75 -7.45 -13.86
N PHE A 171 -14.00 -6.76 -12.99
CA PHE A 171 -12.71 -7.23 -12.50
C PHE A 171 -12.87 -8.35 -11.44
N PRO A 172 -11.77 -9.06 -11.11
CA PRO A 172 -11.77 -10.04 -10.05
C PRO A 172 -12.02 -9.45 -8.66
N THR A 173 -11.61 -8.20 -8.40
CA THR A 173 -11.77 -7.54 -7.10
C THR A 173 -12.45 -6.19 -7.27
N TYR A 174 -13.54 -5.94 -6.56
CA TYR A 174 -14.27 -4.67 -6.65
C TYR A 174 -15.13 -4.40 -5.41
N GLN A 175 -15.60 -3.16 -5.24
CA GLN A 175 -16.53 -2.80 -4.17
C GLN A 175 -17.96 -3.20 -4.54
N GLY A 176 -18.59 -3.98 -3.68
CA GLY A 176 -20.00 -4.33 -3.78
C GLY A 176 -20.86 -3.51 -2.84
N GLU A 177 -22.13 -3.39 -3.21
CA GLU A 177 -23.20 -2.92 -2.32
C GLU A 177 -23.70 -4.07 -1.42
N ASP A 178 -24.55 -3.71 -0.46
CA ASP A 178 -25.20 -4.63 0.50
C ASP A 178 -24.19 -5.40 1.38
N GLY A 179 -23.27 -4.66 1.99
CA GLY A 179 -22.42 -5.13 3.09
C GLY A 179 -23.23 -5.58 4.32
N VAL A 180 -22.52 -6.04 5.35
CA VAL A 180 -23.06 -6.15 6.71
C VAL A 180 -23.47 -4.76 7.19
N ASP A 181 -22.61 -3.76 6.96
CA ASP A 181 -22.91 -2.34 7.06
C ASP A 181 -22.31 -1.65 5.83
N GLY A 182 -23.08 -0.82 5.14
CA GLY A 182 -22.61 -0.11 3.94
C GLY A 182 -22.17 -1.02 2.76
N CYS A 183 -20.94 -0.82 2.30
CA CYS A 183 -20.32 -1.51 1.17
C CYS A 183 -19.55 -2.76 1.64
N CYS A 184 -19.07 -3.58 0.71
CA CYS A 184 -18.19 -4.71 1.05
C CYS A 184 -17.14 -4.96 -0.05
N ALA A 185 -16.12 -5.75 0.26
CA ALA A 185 -15.20 -6.27 -0.74
C ALA A 185 -15.82 -7.48 -1.45
N VAL A 186 -15.84 -7.48 -2.79
CA VAL A 186 -16.29 -8.61 -3.61
C VAL A 186 -15.14 -9.14 -4.44
N LEU A 187 -14.85 -10.43 -4.25
CA LEU A 187 -13.80 -11.17 -4.94
C LEU A 187 -14.46 -12.26 -5.79
N VAL A 188 -14.18 -12.27 -7.09
CA VAL A 188 -14.76 -13.21 -8.04
C VAL A 188 -13.66 -13.86 -8.87
N THR A 189 -13.66 -15.18 -8.95
CA THR A 189 -12.76 -15.91 -9.84
C THR A 189 -13.21 -15.70 -11.28
N ARG A 190 -12.35 -15.10 -12.10
CA ARG A 190 -12.64 -14.75 -13.50
C ARG A 190 -11.83 -15.60 -14.47
N SER A 191 -12.40 -15.83 -15.65
CA SER A 191 -11.62 -16.29 -16.80
C SER A 191 -10.76 -15.16 -17.32
N THR A 192 -9.53 -15.47 -17.71
CA THR A 192 -8.60 -14.53 -18.38
C THR A 192 -8.72 -14.58 -19.92
N GLY A 193 -9.72 -15.31 -20.42
CA GLY A 193 -9.92 -15.54 -21.85
C GLY A 193 -8.80 -16.33 -22.52
N LYS A 194 -8.85 -16.39 -23.86
CA LYS A 194 -7.87 -17.12 -24.68
C LYS A 194 -6.44 -16.60 -24.50
N TRP A 195 -6.28 -15.31 -24.26
CA TRP A 195 -4.97 -14.71 -24.04
C TRP A 195 -4.29 -15.30 -22.81
N GLY A 196 -4.96 -15.30 -21.65
CA GLY A 196 -4.38 -15.85 -20.43
C GLY A 196 -4.21 -17.38 -20.51
N GLN A 197 -5.14 -18.09 -21.15
CA GLN A 197 -4.99 -19.52 -21.41
C GLN A 197 -3.71 -19.84 -22.20
N ASN A 198 -3.39 -19.07 -23.24
CA ASN A 198 -2.16 -19.25 -24.02
C ASN A 198 -0.88 -18.94 -23.22
N LEU A 199 -0.98 -18.22 -22.10
CA LEU A 199 0.12 -17.95 -21.17
C LEU A 199 0.14 -18.94 -20.00
N GLY A 200 -0.70 -19.98 -20.02
CA GLY A 200 -0.83 -20.93 -18.91
C GLY A 200 -1.46 -20.33 -17.65
N LYS A 201 -2.20 -19.21 -17.78
CA LYS A 201 -2.89 -18.52 -16.68
C LYS A 201 -4.38 -18.40 -17.01
N PRO A 202 -5.14 -19.51 -17.01
CA PRO A 202 -6.47 -19.56 -17.60
C PRO A 202 -7.59 -18.92 -16.74
N ILE A 203 -7.33 -18.72 -15.44
CA ILE A 203 -8.22 -18.04 -14.51
C ILE A 203 -7.42 -17.05 -13.65
N ALA A 204 -8.12 -16.10 -13.05
CA ALA A 204 -7.61 -15.21 -12.02
C ALA A 204 -8.58 -15.26 -10.83
N SER A 205 -8.12 -15.70 -9.67
CA SER A 205 -8.87 -15.55 -8.42
C SER A 205 -9.02 -14.07 -8.11
N GLY A 206 -10.21 -13.63 -7.71
CA GLY A 206 -10.35 -12.37 -7.01
C GLY A 206 -9.52 -12.44 -5.74
N ASN A 207 -8.68 -11.43 -5.51
CA ASN A 207 -7.82 -11.38 -4.34
C ASN A 207 -7.72 -9.96 -3.77
N LEU A 208 -7.51 -9.87 -2.47
CA LEU A 208 -7.29 -8.61 -1.78
C LEU A 208 -6.40 -8.89 -0.57
N PHE A 209 -5.32 -8.12 -0.41
CA PHE A 209 -4.33 -8.41 0.60
C PHE A 209 -3.54 -7.19 1.07
N PHE A 210 -2.95 -7.30 2.27
CA PHE A 210 -1.96 -6.35 2.76
C PHE A 210 -0.64 -6.53 2.05
N GLY A 211 -0.12 -5.44 1.50
CA GLY A 211 1.21 -5.40 0.88
C GLY A 211 1.15 -4.75 -0.49
N LYS A 212 1.82 -5.34 -1.48
CA LYS A 212 1.97 -4.78 -2.82
C LYS A 212 1.83 -5.86 -3.89
N PHE A 213 1.40 -5.46 -5.07
CA PHE A 213 1.41 -6.31 -6.25
C PHE A 213 2.49 -5.82 -7.22
N ASP A 214 3.50 -6.65 -7.50
CA ASP A 214 4.60 -6.32 -8.40
C ASP A 214 4.28 -6.70 -9.85
N MET A 215 4.13 -5.67 -10.70
CA MET A 215 3.85 -5.85 -12.11
C MET A 215 5.01 -6.42 -12.92
N THR A 216 6.24 -6.36 -12.39
CA THR A 216 7.43 -6.93 -13.03
C THR A 216 7.33 -8.45 -13.13
N ASP A 217 6.78 -9.08 -12.09
CA ASP A 217 6.69 -10.53 -11.97
C ASP A 217 5.29 -11.09 -12.28
N ALA A 218 4.27 -10.24 -12.41
CA ALA A 218 2.87 -10.62 -12.61
C ALA A 218 2.61 -11.68 -13.70
N ILE A 219 3.41 -11.71 -14.77
CA ILE A 219 3.27 -12.67 -15.87
C ILE A 219 4.21 -13.87 -15.74
N ASN A 220 5.46 -13.67 -15.35
CA ASN A 220 6.45 -14.75 -15.36
C ASN A 220 6.47 -15.52 -14.03
N HIS A 221 6.27 -14.82 -12.91
CA HIS A 221 6.37 -15.30 -11.54
C HIS A 221 5.17 -14.76 -10.72
N PRO A 222 3.93 -15.18 -11.06
CA PRO A 222 2.71 -14.58 -10.52
C PRO A 222 2.54 -14.81 -9.00
N LEU A 223 3.15 -15.87 -8.45
CA LEU A 223 3.13 -16.12 -7.00
C LEU A 223 4.05 -15.15 -6.28
N GLU A 224 5.21 -14.86 -6.88
CA GLU A 224 6.20 -13.93 -6.39
C GLU A 224 5.72 -12.47 -6.51
N ALA A 225 4.85 -12.17 -7.48
CA ALA A 225 4.26 -10.85 -7.66
C ALA A 225 3.37 -10.37 -6.48
N THR A 226 2.88 -11.27 -5.63
CA THR A 226 2.01 -10.90 -4.49
C THR A 226 2.83 -10.71 -3.23
N HIS A 227 3.44 -9.54 -3.05
CA HIS A 227 4.21 -9.21 -1.84
C HIS A 227 3.27 -9.00 -0.66
N PHE A 228 3.23 -9.97 0.25
CA PHE A 228 2.37 -9.99 1.42
C PHE A 228 3.03 -9.38 2.65
N GLY A 229 2.32 -8.43 3.25
CA GLY A 229 2.55 -7.93 4.59
C GLY A 229 2.81 -6.42 4.65
N ILE A 230 2.48 -5.87 5.81
CA ILE A 230 2.76 -4.48 6.20
C ILE A 230 3.36 -4.46 7.61
N PRO A 231 4.15 -3.45 7.98
CA PRO A 231 4.70 -3.31 9.33
C PRO A 231 3.63 -3.40 10.41
N PHE A 232 3.88 -4.21 11.45
CA PHE A 232 2.95 -4.43 12.55
C PHE A 232 3.67 -4.48 13.90
N THR A 233 3.27 -3.60 14.82
CA THR A 233 3.96 -3.42 16.12
C THR A 233 3.12 -3.87 17.31
N ASN A 234 2.01 -4.57 17.07
CA ASN A 234 1.12 -5.06 18.11
C ASN A 234 1.16 -6.58 18.15
N VAL A 235 0.75 -7.18 19.27
CA VAL A 235 0.59 -8.63 19.39
C VAL A 235 -0.84 -9.01 19.00
N PRO A 236 -1.06 -9.62 17.82
CA PRO A 236 -2.40 -9.98 17.38
C PRO A 236 -2.90 -11.22 18.15
N THR A 237 -4.17 -11.21 18.51
CA THR A 237 -4.82 -12.28 19.28
C THR A 237 -5.95 -12.95 18.51
N ARG A 238 -6.75 -12.18 17.76
CA ARG A 238 -7.85 -12.71 16.94
C ARG A 238 -7.96 -12.01 15.60
N PHE A 239 -8.38 -12.76 14.60
CA PHE A 239 -8.82 -12.28 13.30
C PHE A 239 -10.32 -12.57 13.16
N SER A 240 -11.12 -11.55 12.88
CA SER A 240 -12.58 -11.65 12.86
C SER A 240 -13.17 -10.88 11.67
N GLY A 241 -14.43 -11.13 11.38
CA GLY A 241 -15.20 -10.41 10.37
C GLY A 241 -16.37 -11.24 9.87
N TYR A 242 -16.86 -10.91 8.68
CA TYR A 242 -17.97 -11.59 8.05
C TYR A 242 -17.63 -11.99 6.62
N TYR A 243 -18.19 -13.11 6.18
CA TYR A 243 -18.12 -13.51 4.77
C TYR A 243 -19.45 -14.04 4.25
N LYS A 244 -19.65 -13.91 2.93
CA LYS A 244 -20.63 -14.68 2.14
C LYS A 244 -19.87 -15.37 1.02
N TYR A 245 -20.24 -16.61 0.71
CA TYR A 245 -19.53 -17.36 -0.31
C TYR A 245 -20.47 -18.21 -1.15
N THR A 246 -20.36 -18.05 -2.47
CA THR A 246 -21.07 -18.87 -3.46
C THR A 246 -20.03 -19.45 -4.41
N PRO A 247 -19.79 -20.78 -4.41
CA PRO A 247 -18.84 -21.41 -5.31
C PRO A 247 -19.32 -21.32 -6.76
N GLY A 248 -18.37 -21.21 -7.69
CA GLY A 248 -18.67 -21.32 -9.11
C GLY A 248 -19.22 -22.70 -9.48
N PRO A 249 -19.90 -22.82 -10.63
CA PRO A 249 -20.64 -24.04 -10.98
C PRO A 249 -19.76 -25.26 -11.25
N GLU A 250 -18.50 -25.08 -11.68
CA GLU A 250 -17.62 -26.16 -12.09
C GLU A 250 -16.18 -25.86 -11.67
N TYR A 251 -15.64 -26.67 -10.76
CA TYR A 251 -14.23 -26.60 -10.39
C TYR A 251 -13.36 -27.17 -11.50
N CYS A 252 -12.34 -26.42 -11.90
CA CYS A 252 -11.41 -26.80 -12.93
C CYS A 252 -9.96 -26.73 -12.44
N ALA A 253 -9.11 -27.56 -13.03
CA ALA A 253 -7.65 -27.49 -12.87
C ALA A 253 -6.99 -27.52 -14.25
N PRO A 254 -5.83 -26.86 -14.45
CA PRO A 254 -5.09 -26.94 -15.70
C PRO A 254 -4.52 -28.36 -15.89
N ASP A 255 -4.65 -28.89 -17.10
CA ASP A 255 -3.92 -30.08 -17.54
C ASP A 255 -2.45 -29.77 -17.84
N ALA A 256 -1.70 -30.77 -18.33
CA ALA A 256 -0.29 -30.63 -18.67
C ALA A 256 0.00 -29.55 -19.73
N ASP A 257 -1.00 -29.21 -20.55
CA ASP A 257 -0.91 -28.18 -21.59
C ASP A 257 -1.46 -26.81 -21.11
N GLY A 258 -1.85 -26.69 -19.84
CA GLY A 258 -2.36 -25.46 -19.24
C GLY A 258 -3.84 -25.21 -19.52
N LYS A 259 -4.57 -26.17 -20.11
CA LYS A 259 -6.00 -26.03 -20.41
C LYS A 259 -6.83 -26.50 -19.22
N LEU A 260 -7.83 -25.70 -18.84
CA LEU A 260 -8.75 -26.05 -17.77
C LEU A 260 -9.56 -27.30 -18.12
N GLN A 261 -9.54 -28.26 -17.21
CA GLN A 261 -10.37 -29.46 -17.23
C GLN A 261 -11.23 -29.50 -15.96
N PRO A 262 -12.52 -29.86 -16.07
CA PRO A 262 -13.36 -30.10 -14.91
C PRO A 262 -12.77 -31.18 -14.00
N VAL A 263 -12.88 -30.99 -12.69
CA VAL A 263 -12.52 -32.00 -11.69
C VAL A 263 -13.79 -32.48 -11.00
N GLU A 264 -14.20 -33.70 -11.33
CA GLU A 264 -15.46 -34.28 -10.86
C GLU A 264 -15.49 -34.38 -9.31
N GLY A 265 -16.61 -33.99 -8.71
CA GLY A 265 -16.83 -34.06 -7.27
C GLY A 265 -16.14 -32.96 -6.44
N MET A 266 -15.37 -32.07 -7.07
CA MET A 266 -14.74 -30.94 -6.39
C MET A 266 -15.65 -29.72 -6.40
N VAL A 267 -15.77 -29.08 -5.25
CA VAL A 267 -16.44 -27.79 -5.07
C VAL A 267 -15.39 -26.80 -4.61
N ASP A 268 -15.36 -25.64 -5.26
CA ASP A 268 -14.39 -24.61 -4.93
C ASP A 268 -14.63 -24.02 -3.54
N LEU A 269 -13.56 -23.62 -2.87
CA LEU A 269 -13.59 -22.93 -1.58
C LEU A 269 -12.79 -21.65 -1.69
N PHE A 270 -13.03 -20.70 -0.79
CA PHE A 270 -12.26 -19.45 -0.72
C PHE A 270 -11.07 -19.58 0.24
N SER A 271 -10.13 -18.64 0.18
CA SER A 271 -9.06 -18.42 1.17
C SER A 271 -9.29 -17.11 1.91
N LEU A 272 -9.18 -17.12 3.24
CA LEU A 272 -9.30 -15.95 4.10
C LEU A 272 -8.50 -16.20 5.37
N TYR A 273 -7.37 -15.50 5.51
CA TYR A 273 -6.43 -15.74 6.59
C TYR A 273 -5.56 -14.52 6.90
N ALA A 274 -4.92 -14.57 8.07
CA ALA A 274 -3.90 -13.62 8.47
C ALA A 274 -2.62 -14.34 8.94
N VAL A 275 -1.46 -13.71 8.73
CA VAL A 275 -0.13 -14.25 9.07
C VAL A 275 0.70 -13.16 9.72
N LEU A 276 1.22 -13.41 10.92
CA LEU A 276 2.27 -12.60 11.52
C LEU A 276 3.62 -13.28 11.27
N TYR A 277 4.59 -12.54 10.75
CA TYR A 277 5.93 -13.07 10.45
C TYR A 277 7.04 -12.06 10.80
N GLU A 278 8.22 -12.58 11.08
CA GLU A 278 9.43 -11.78 11.32
C GLU A 278 10.06 -11.36 9.98
N THR A 279 10.46 -10.10 9.87
CA THR A 279 11.17 -9.58 8.69
C THR A 279 12.69 -9.66 8.89
N THR A 280 13.41 -9.89 7.80
CA THR A 280 14.88 -9.85 7.76
C THR A 280 15.36 -8.91 6.65
N GLU A 281 16.65 -8.59 6.61
CA GLU A 281 17.23 -7.74 5.55
C GLU A 281 17.01 -8.29 4.13
N THR A 282 16.78 -9.60 3.98
CA THR A 282 16.56 -10.26 2.69
C THR A 282 15.11 -10.69 2.46
N HIS A 283 14.26 -10.56 3.49
CA HIS A 283 12.87 -10.99 3.45
C HIS A 283 12.02 -9.93 4.15
N GLU A 284 11.77 -8.84 3.42
CA GLU A 284 10.90 -7.75 3.86
C GLU A 284 9.41 -8.11 3.70
N TRP A 285 9.09 -9.03 2.79
CA TRP A 285 7.74 -9.56 2.56
C TRP A 285 7.75 -11.09 2.41
N LEU A 286 6.57 -11.69 2.56
CA LEU A 286 6.27 -13.05 2.10
C LEU A 286 5.56 -12.96 0.73
N ASP A 287 5.39 -14.08 0.05
CA ASP A 287 4.71 -14.14 -1.24
C ASP A 287 3.90 -15.44 -1.41
N GLY A 288 3.25 -15.62 -2.56
CA GLY A 288 2.39 -16.77 -2.85
C GLY A 288 3.09 -18.12 -2.74
N THR A 289 4.42 -18.16 -2.81
CA THR A 289 5.21 -19.40 -2.70
C THR A 289 5.45 -19.81 -1.25
N ASN A 290 5.43 -18.87 -0.29
CA ASN A 290 5.96 -19.10 1.05
C ASN A 290 5.05 -18.63 2.22
N VAL A 291 3.97 -17.88 1.96
CA VAL A 291 3.15 -17.23 3.00
C VAL A 291 2.42 -18.18 3.95
N LEU A 292 2.15 -19.41 3.51
CA LEU A 292 1.61 -20.50 4.35
C LEU A 292 2.50 -21.75 4.36
N ALA A 293 3.69 -21.68 3.74
CA ALA A 293 4.57 -22.84 3.62
C ALA A 293 4.94 -23.39 5.01
N PRO A 294 4.75 -24.70 5.28
CA PRO A 294 4.98 -25.28 6.61
C PRO A 294 6.42 -25.14 7.12
N ASP A 295 7.38 -25.09 6.21
CA ASP A 295 8.82 -24.98 6.43
C ASP A 295 9.33 -23.53 6.46
N ASN A 296 8.46 -22.54 6.23
CA ASN A 296 8.85 -21.14 6.35
C ASN A 296 9.03 -20.74 7.83
N ASP A 297 10.29 -20.58 8.22
CA ASP A 297 10.70 -20.25 9.57
C ASP A 297 10.44 -18.79 9.98
N LEU A 298 10.11 -17.89 9.05
CA LEU A 298 9.78 -16.51 9.38
C LEU A 298 8.40 -16.36 9.99
N ILE A 299 7.49 -17.30 9.71
CA ILE A 299 6.10 -17.24 10.18
C ILE A 299 6.05 -17.53 11.67
N ILE A 300 5.45 -16.61 12.42
CA ILE A 300 5.30 -16.69 13.88
C ILE A 300 3.94 -17.29 14.24
N SER A 301 2.86 -16.75 13.66
CA SER A 301 1.51 -17.22 13.92
C SER A 301 0.60 -17.02 12.71
N THR A 302 -0.42 -17.88 12.60
CA THR A 302 -1.45 -17.78 11.56
C THR A 302 -2.84 -17.78 12.19
N ALA A 303 -3.79 -17.13 11.52
CA ALA A 303 -5.20 -17.16 11.85
C ALA A 303 -5.97 -17.53 10.57
N GLU A 304 -6.46 -18.76 10.50
CA GLU A 304 -7.17 -19.31 9.34
C GLU A 304 -8.56 -19.76 9.77
N ILE A 305 -9.57 -19.54 8.92
CA ILE A 305 -10.94 -20.00 9.17
C ILE A 305 -11.01 -21.51 8.91
N PRO A 306 -11.31 -22.35 9.93
CA PRO A 306 -11.31 -23.80 9.75
C PRO A 306 -12.58 -24.31 9.06
N ASP A 307 -13.73 -23.69 9.30
CA ASP A 307 -15.05 -24.18 8.85
C ASP A 307 -15.63 -23.32 7.71
N ARG A 308 -14.85 -23.16 6.63
CA ARG A 308 -15.26 -22.41 5.43
C ARG A 308 -16.30 -23.22 4.66
N HIS A 309 -17.44 -22.59 4.36
CA HIS A 309 -18.53 -23.21 3.62
C HIS A 309 -19.28 -22.16 2.79
N ALA A 310 -20.05 -22.62 1.80
CA ALA A 310 -20.94 -21.77 1.02
C ALA A 310 -22.12 -21.29 1.88
N SER A 311 -22.47 -20.01 1.76
CA SER A 311 -23.59 -19.40 2.46
C SER A 311 -24.09 -18.17 1.71
N GLU A 312 -25.41 -18.08 1.56
CA GLU A 312 -26.11 -16.90 1.03
C GLU A 312 -26.30 -15.81 2.10
N GLU A 313 -26.19 -16.18 3.39
CA GLU A 313 -26.24 -15.28 4.54
C GLU A 313 -24.83 -14.95 5.07
N TRP A 314 -24.68 -13.78 5.69
CA TRP A 314 -23.41 -13.35 6.27
C TRP A 314 -23.03 -14.28 7.41
N VAL A 315 -21.88 -14.95 7.26
CA VAL A 315 -21.31 -15.82 8.28
C VAL A 315 -20.27 -15.03 9.06
N GLU A 316 -20.52 -14.83 10.35
CA GLU A 316 -19.52 -14.29 11.27
C GLU A 316 -18.41 -15.31 11.50
N PHE A 317 -17.16 -14.87 11.45
CA PHE A 317 -16.02 -15.65 11.91
C PHE A 317 -15.21 -14.87 12.94
N SER A 318 -14.61 -15.61 13.86
CA SER A 318 -13.61 -15.06 14.75
C SER A 318 -12.67 -16.17 15.20
N VAL A 319 -11.42 -16.12 14.75
CA VAL A 319 -10.43 -17.17 14.94
C VAL A 319 -9.18 -16.64 15.67
N PRO A 320 -8.56 -17.43 16.55
CA PRO A 320 -7.34 -17.01 17.25
C PRO A 320 -6.12 -17.08 16.33
N PHE A 321 -5.14 -16.21 16.58
CA PHE A 321 -3.79 -16.41 16.04
C PHE A 321 -3.12 -17.57 16.77
N THR A 322 -2.75 -18.60 16.01
CA THR A 322 -2.10 -19.82 16.50
C THR A 322 -0.61 -19.75 16.17
N TYR A 323 0.23 -19.83 17.21
CA TYR A 323 1.68 -19.82 17.05
C TYR A 323 2.18 -21.12 16.42
N ARG A 324 3.14 -20.99 15.50
CA ARG A 324 3.87 -22.16 14.99
C ARG A 324 4.72 -22.79 16.10
N PRO A 325 4.99 -24.11 16.03
CA PRO A 325 5.80 -24.79 17.04
C PRO A 325 7.14 -24.09 17.27
N GLY A 326 7.44 -23.76 18.52
CA GLY A 326 8.70 -23.11 18.92
C GLY A 326 8.81 -21.62 18.57
N LYS A 327 7.79 -21.00 17.98
CA LYS A 327 7.77 -19.56 17.68
C LYS A 327 7.11 -18.77 18.82
N SER A 328 7.59 -17.54 18.98
CA SER A 328 7.03 -16.54 19.89
C SER A 328 7.38 -15.16 19.36
N ILE A 329 6.66 -14.13 19.82
CA ILE A 329 7.01 -12.73 19.50
C ILE A 329 8.07 -12.27 20.50
N ASP A 330 9.20 -11.79 19.98
CA ASP A 330 10.23 -11.11 20.76
C ASP A 330 9.80 -9.64 20.98
N PRO A 331 9.61 -9.18 22.23
CA PRO A 331 9.15 -7.82 22.52
C PRO A 331 10.08 -6.71 22.01
N GLU A 332 11.39 -6.94 21.97
CA GLU A 332 12.34 -5.94 21.50
C GLU A 332 12.34 -5.86 19.97
N LYS A 333 12.22 -7.00 19.29
CA LYS A 333 11.99 -7.02 17.83
C LYS A 333 10.66 -6.37 17.45
N LEU A 334 9.61 -6.56 18.26
CA LEU A 334 8.29 -5.94 18.04
C LEU A 334 8.37 -4.42 18.14
N LYS A 335 9.00 -3.89 19.19
CA LYS A 335 9.24 -2.45 19.33
C LYS A 335 10.11 -1.90 18.20
N ALA A 336 11.08 -2.69 17.72
CA ALA A 336 11.96 -2.33 16.61
C ALA A 336 11.31 -2.48 15.22
N GLY A 337 10.03 -2.84 15.12
CA GLY A 337 9.31 -2.95 13.85
C GLY A 337 9.78 -4.11 12.97
N LYS A 338 10.28 -5.20 13.56
CA LYS A 338 10.79 -6.38 12.86
C LYS A 338 9.73 -7.44 12.58
N TYR A 339 8.46 -7.08 12.67
CA TYR A 339 7.35 -7.95 12.31
C TYR A 339 6.43 -7.26 11.31
N ASN A 340 5.93 -8.07 10.39
CA ASN A 340 4.87 -7.68 9.48
C ASN A 340 3.65 -8.58 9.70
N ILE A 341 2.47 -8.03 9.41
CA ILE A 341 1.23 -8.79 9.32
C ILE A 341 0.72 -8.79 7.88
N ALA A 342 0.32 -9.95 7.40
CA ALA A 342 -0.41 -10.12 6.16
C ALA A 342 -1.87 -10.49 6.48
N VAL A 343 -2.81 -9.90 5.75
CA VAL A 343 -4.17 -10.39 5.59
C VAL A 343 -4.33 -10.72 4.12
N VAL A 344 -4.82 -11.92 3.81
CA VAL A 344 -4.97 -12.41 2.44
C VAL A 344 -6.35 -13.02 2.27
N MET A 345 -7.02 -12.58 1.20
CA MET A 345 -8.35 -13.02 0.81
C MET A 345 -8.33 -13.45 -0.65
N GLY A 346 -9.00 -14.55 -0.97
CA GLY A 346 -9.05 -15.12 -2.31
C GLY A 346 -10.35 -15.86 -2.57
N SER A 347 -11.01 -15.61 -3.70
CA SER A 347 -12.27 -16.27 -4.07
C SER A 347 -12.12 -17.75 -4.45
N SER A 348 -10.93 -18.20 -4.83
CA SER A 348 -10.59 -19.62 -5.03
C SER A 348 -9.35 -19.99 -4.23
N LYS A 349 -9.45 -21.04 -3.43
CA LYS A 349 -8.42 -21.47 -2.46
C LYS A 349 -7.12 -21.83 -3.15
N ASP A 350 -7.23 -22.55 -4.27
CA ASP A 350 -6.10 -23.02 -5.08
C ASP A 350 -5.93 -22.17 -6.36
N GLY A 351 -6.48 -20.95 -6.35
CA GLY A 351 -6.48 -20.06 -7.51
C GLY A 351 -5.08 -19.54 -7.88
N ASP A 352 -4.16 -19.57 -6.93
CA ASP A 352 -2.72 -19.31 -7.08
C ASP A 352 -2.04 -20.33 -8.02
N ARG A 353 -2.60 -21.55 -8.10
CA ARG A 353 -2.22 -22.63 -9.02
C ARG A 353 -3.11 -22.70 -10.26
N PHE A 354 -3.94 -21.69 -10.47
CA PHE A 354 -4.96 -21.62 -11.52
C PHE A 354 -6.01 -22.73 -11.42
N CYS A 355 -6.25 -23.27 -10.21
CA CYS A 355 -7.32 -24.21 -9.92
C CYS A 355 -8.47 -23.49 -9.21
N GLY A 356 -9.71 -23.80 -9.57
CA GLY A 356 -10.89 -23.16 -9.01
C GLY A 356 -12.06 -23.17 -9.97
N ALA A 357 -13.18 -22.57 -9.55
CA ALA A 357 -14.37 -22.43 -10.38
C ALA A 357 -14.56 -20.97 -10.81
N VAL A 358 -14.65 -20.74 -12.13
CA VAL A 358 -15.02 -19.41 -12.65
C VAL A 358 -16.40 -19.04 -12.10
N GLY A 359 -16.52 -17.85 -11.51
CA GLY A 359 -17.73 -17.38 -10.84
C GLY A 359 -17.77 -17.64 -9.33
N SER A 360 -16.82 -18.38 -8.75
CA SER A 360 -16.66 -18.43 -7.29
C SER A 360 -16.57 -17.02 -6.74
N THR A 361 -17.47 -16.68 -5.83
CA THR A 361 -17.66 -15.31 -5.34
C THR A 361 -17.55 -15.32 -3.83
N LEU A 362 -16.54 -14.62 -3.31
CA LEU A 362 -16.37 -14.31 -1.90
C LEU A 362 -16.72 -12.84 -1.68
N LYS A 363 -17.69 -12.56 -0.82
CA LYS A 363 -17.87 -11.22 -0.23
C LYS A 363 -17.29 -11.23 1.17
N VAL A 364 -16.55 -10.19 1.53
CA VAL A 364 -15.96 -10.02 2.85
C VAL A 364 -16.30 -8.64 3.38
N ASP A 365 -16.62 -8.57 4.68
CA ASP A 365 -16.94 -7.32 5.33
C ASP A 365 -16.55 -7.28 6.81
N GLU A 366 -16.42 -6.06 7.35
CA GLU A 366 -16.18 -5.75 8.77
C GLU A 366 -15.02 -6.58 9.37
N VAL A 367 -13.91 -6.65 8.63
CA VAL A 367 -12.73 -7.42 9.04
C VAL A 367 -12.00 -6.69 10.16
N SER A 368 -11.55 -7.41 11.18
CA SER A 368 -10.80 -6.82 12.29
C SER A 368 -9.69 -7.72 12.85
N ILE A 369 -8.67 -7.06 13.39
CA ILE A 369 -7.55 -7.69 14.10
C ILE A 369 -7.55 -7.21 15.55
N SER A 370 -7.96 -8.08 16.46
CA SER A 370 -7.83 -7.81 17.89
C SER A 370 -6.39 -8.02 18.33
N CYS A 371 -5.88 -7.14 19.17
CA CYS A 371 -4.54 -7.24 19.75
C CYS A 371 -4.61 -7.32 21.27
N SER A 372 -3.57 -7.87 21.92
CA SER A 372 -3.46 -7.75 23.37
C SER A 372 -3.25 -6.28 23.73
N SER A 373 -4.00 -5.77 24.70
CA SER A 373 -3.65 -4.49 25.31
C SER A 373 -2.30 -4.66 26.00
N ASP A 374 -1.37 -3.75 25.73
CA ASP A 374 -0.20 -3.60 26.60
C ASP A 374 -0.75 -3.46 28.01
N SER A 375 -0.41 -4.41 28.88
CA SER A 375 -0.68 -4.32 30.30
C SER A 375 0.20 -3.18 30.82
N LYS A 376 -0.34 -1.95 30.71
CA LYS A 376 0.14 -0.80 31.45
C LYS A 376 -0.10 -1.11 32.93
N ASN A 377 0.94 -1.60 33.60
CA ASN A 377 1.14 -1.37 35.03
C ASN A 377 2.32 -0.43 35.20
#